data_AF-A0ABD2YW44-F1
#
_entry.id   AF-A0ABD2YW44-F1
#
_cell.length_a   1.000
_cell.length_b   1.000
_cell.length_c   1.000
_cell.angle_alpha   90.00
_cell.angle_beta   90.00
_cell.angle_gamma   90.00
#
_symmetry.space_group_name_H-M   'P 1'
#
loop_
_entity.id
_entity.type
_entity.pdbx_description
1 polymer ?
#
loop_
_entity_poly.entity_id
_entity_poly.type
_entity_poly.pdbx_seq_one_letter_code
_entity_poly.pdbx_strand_id
1 'polypeptide(L)'
;MCDWFEDLDVKKISATNAKDCTMLPYAHTGGSKSNHIRAQEMVLPSPIDAWTVVHKRKDGSFVNDTAKAVDDKMKEERRRRNDSGETTVDEEDIMGNILGKKAGYAKGLGYGVVPSKASRNSQSLVNTSLLEELKQYKKDLQNANDQLKSQEAKL
;
A
#
# COMPACT_ATOMS: atom_id res chain seq x y z
N MET A 1 25.45 23.72 -23.52
CA MET A 1 25.30 22.44 -22.80
C MET A 1 25.30 22.78 -21.32
N CYS A 2 24.54 22.11 -20.46
CA CYS A 2 24.44 22.47 -19.04
C CYS A 2 25.46 21.65 -18.25
N ASP A 3 26.44 22.31 -17.64
CA ASP A 3 27.55 21.67 -16.91
C ASP A 3 27.21 21.45 -15.42
N TRP A 4 25.91 21.42 -15.10
CA TRP A 4 25.39 21.29 -13.74
C TRP A 4 25.89 20.03 -13.01
N PHE A 5 26.15 18.93 -13.74
CA PHE A 5 26.72 17.71 -13.17
C PHE A 5 28.24 17.80 -12.92
N GLU A 6 28.91 18.82 -13.45
CA GLU A 6 30.34 19.05 -13.24
C GLU A 6 30.61 19.91 -12.01
N ASP A 7 29.59 20.62 -11.51
CA ASP A 7 29.61 21.43 -10.30
C ASP A 7 30.07 20.61 -9.09
N LEU A 8 31.02 21.17 -8.33
CA LEU A 8 31.59 20.54 -7.14
C LEU A 8 30.54 20.32 -6.05
N ASP A 9 29.55 21.22 -5.93
CA ASP A 9 28.48 21.10 -4.95
C ASP A 9 27.56 19.93 -5.29
N VAL A 10 27.22 19.76 -6.57
CA VAL A 10 26.38 18.64 -7.05
C VAL A 10 27.12 17.31 -6.88
N LYS A 11 28.42 17.26 -7.20
CA LYS A 11 29.26 16.07 -6.96
C LYS A 11 29.35 15.71 -5.49
N LYS A 12 29.47 16.70 -4.60
CA LYS A 12 29.53 16.49 -3.15
C LYS A 12 28.20 15.92 -2.63
N ILE A 13 27.07 16.49 -3.05
CA ILE A 13 25.73 15.98 -2.70
C ILE A 13 25.57 14.54 -3.20
N SER A 14 25.94 14.26 -4.45
CA SER A 14 25.87 12.92 -5.04
C SER A 14 26.69 11.89 -4.25
N ALA A 15 27.93 12.24 -3.87
CA ALA A 15 28.79 11.37 -3.08
C ALA A 15 28.24 11.10 -1.66
N THR A 16 27.66 12.11 -1.01
CA THR A 16 26.98 11.94 0.29
C THR A 16 25.77 11.03 0.16
N ASN A 17 24.89 11.31 -0.82
CA ASN A 17 23.69 10.49 -1.07
C ASN A 17 24.06 9.03 -1.35
N ALA A 18 25.14 8.76 -2.10
CA ALA A 18 25.61 7.41 -2.36
C ALA A 18 26.02 6.67 -1.07
N LYS A 19 26.73 7.36 -0.16
CA LYS A 19 27.08 6.81 1.16
C LYS A 19 25.84 6.54 2.00
N ASP A 20 24.88 7.47 2.02
CA ASP A 20 23.64 7.30 2.77
C ASP A 20 22.80 6.13 2.23
N CYS A 21 22.78 5.93 0.90
CA CYS A 21 22.14 4.79 0.27
C CYS A 21 22.74 3.44 0.73
N THR A 22 24.03 3.37 1.05
CA THR A 22 24.63 2.14 1.61
C THR A 22 24.19 1.83 3.03
N MET A 23 23.68 2.82 3.77
CA MET A 23 23.18 2.64 5.14
C MET A 23 21.71 2.17 5.18
N LEU A 24 21.04 2.10 4.03
CA LEU A 24 19.65 1.63 3.98
C LEU A 24 19.57 0.12 4.23
N PRO A 25 18.74 -0.34 5.19
CA PRO A 25 18.63 -1.76 5.52
C PRO A 25 18.02 -2.62 4.39
N TYR A 26 17.25 -1.99 3.51
CA TYR A 26 16.66 -2.58 2.31
C TYR A 26 16.84 -1.60 1.15
N ALA A 27 17.83 -1.86 0.30
CA ALA A 27 18.02 -1.09 -0.92
C ALA A 27 16.92 -1.43 -1.93
N HIS A 28 16.46 -0.46 -2.73
CA HIS A 28 15.48 -0.69 -3.78
C HIS A 28 16.05 -0.36 -5.17
N THR A 29 15.54 -1.02 -6.21
CA THR A 29 15.94 -0.86 -7.62
C THR A 29 15.04 0.10 -8.40
N GLY A 30 14.05 0.71 -7.73
CA GLY A 30 13.04 1.61 -8.33
C GLY A 30 13.54 2.96 -8.81
N GLY A 31 14.85 3.20 -8.79
CA GLY A 31 15.45 4.48 -9.18
C GLY A 31 15.19 5.61 -8.18
N SER A 32 15.24 6.85 -8.68
CA SER A 32 15.06 8.07 -7.89
C SER A 32 13.59 8.43 -7.60
N LYS A 33 12.63 7.73 -8.22
CA LYS A 33 11.21 7.92 -7.91
C LYS A 33 10.88 7.37 -6.53
N SER A 34 10.00 8.05 -5.80
CA SER A 34 9.50 7.53 -4.53
C SER A 34 8.63 6.29 -4.76
N ASN A 35 8.61 5.38 -3.79
CA ASN A 35 7.78 4.17 -3.87
C ASN A 35 6.28 4.50 -4.00
N HIS A 36 5.81 5.65 -3.49
CA HIS A 36 4.41 6.08 -3.62
C HIS A 36 4.02 6.40 -5.07
N ILE A 37 4.80 7.28 -5.73
CA ILE A 37 4.56 7.64 -7.14
C ILE A 37 4.61 6.39 -8.00
N ARG A 38 5.58 5.51 -7.73
CA ARG A 38 5.72 4.26 -8.46
C ARG A 38 4.58 3.27 -8.16
N ALA A 39 4.02 3.23 -6.95
CA ALA A 39 2.84 2.42 -6.65
C ALA A 39 1.56 2.95 -7.34
N GLN A 40 1.52 4.23 -7.71
CA GLN A 40 0.45 4.80 -8.53
C GLN A 40 0.68 4.55 -10.04
N GLU A 41 1.93 4.65 -10.50
CA GLU A 41 2.30 4.42 -11.91
C GLU A 41 2.26 2.93 -12.29
N MET A 42 2.74 2.07 -11.38
CA MET A 42 2.62 0.65 -11.54
C MET A 42 1.20 0.28 -11.12
N VAL A 43 0.37 -0.18 -12.06
CA VAL A 43 -0.90 -0.85 -11.76
C VAL A 43 -0.57 -2.23 -11.17
N LEU A 44 0.06 -2.22 -10.01
CA LEU A 44 0.35 -3.44 -9.28
C LEU A 44 -0.88 -3.83 -8.49
N PRO A 45 -1.23 -5.13 -8.51
CA PRO A 45 -2.46 -5.60 -7.87
C PRO A 45 -2.45 -5.40 -6.36
N SER A 46 -1.29 -5.15 -5.74
CA SER A 46 -1.17 -5.05 -4.28
C SER A 46 0.08 -4.27 -3.76
N PRO A 47 0.01 -3.72 -2.53
CA PRO A 47 1.15 -3.17 -1.79
C PRO A 47 2.35 -4.12 -1.58
N ILE A 48 2.11 -5.38 -1.20
CA ILE A 48 3.20 -6.37 -1.00
C ILE A 48 3.85 -6.73 -2.35
N ASP A 49 3.06 -6.81 -3.43
CA ASP A 49 3.62 -7.10 -4.75
C ASP A 49 4.48 -5.91 -5.24
N ALA A 50 4.08 -4.67 -4.89
CA ALA A 50 4.89 -3.47 -5.09
C ALA A 50 6.19 -3.45 -4.28
N TRP A 51 6.23 -4.10 -3.11
CA TRP A 51 7.47 -4.35 -2.38
C TRP A 51 8.36 -5.35 -3.14
N THR A 52 7.82 -6.50 -3.55
CA THR A 52 8.58 -7.54 -4.27
C THR A 52 9.26 -6.97 -5.52
N VAL A 53 8.54 -6.18 -6.33
CA VAL A 53 9.05 -5.67 -7.61
C VAL A 53 10.28 -4.79 -7.44
N VAL A 54 10.35 -3.94 -6.41
CA VAL A 54 11.49 -3.03 -6.23
C VAL A 54 12.63 -3.54 -5.40
N HIS A 55 12.42 -4.62 -4.69
CA HIS A 55 13.52 -5.27 -4.00
C HIS A 55 14.12 -6.40 -4.84
N LYS A 56 13.66 -6.56 -6.09
CA LYS A 56 14.25 -7.44 -7.09
C LYS A 56 15.05 -6.67 -8.13
N ARG A 57 16.14 -7.29 -8.57
CA ARG A 57 16.95 -6.88 -9.71
C ARG A 57 16.32 -7.40 -11.01
N LYS A 58 16.82 -6.93 -12.17
CA LYS A 58 16.34 -7.36 -13.49
C LYS A 58 16.55 -8.85 -13.75
N ASP A 59 17.50 -9.47 -13.07
CA ASP A 59 17.76 -10.92 -13.10
C ASP A 59 16.78 -11.73 -12.24
N GLY A 60 15.88 -11.08 -11.51
CA GLY A 60 14.89 -11.70 -10.61
C GLY A 60 15.40 -11.99 -9.20
N SER A 61 16.69 -11.80 -8.93
CA SER A 61 17.29 -11.94 -7.59
C SER A 61 16.93 -10.77 -6.68
N PHE A 62 16.91 -11.02 -5.37
CA PHE A 62 16.72 -9.94 -4.40
C PHE A 62 17.99 -9.09 -4.26
N VAL A 63 17.81 -7.81 -4.01
CA VAL A 63 18.88 -6.84 -3.77
C VAL A 63 19.80 -7.23 -2.60
N ASN A 64 19.22 -7.79 -1.53
CA ASN A 64 19.90 -8.30 -0.36
C ASN A 64 19.03 -9.37 0.36
N ASP A 65 19.66 -10.14 1.24
CA ASP A 65 19.00 -11.20 2.00
C ASP A 65 17.94 -10.66 2.97
N THR A 66 18.18 -9.48 3.54
CA THR A 66 17.23 -8.80 4.43
C THR A 66 15.91 -8.50 3.72
N ALA A 67 15.94 -7.96 2.50
CA ALA A 67 14.73 -7.65 1.74
C ALA A 67 14.01 -8.92 1.32
N LYS A 68 14.75 -10.00 1.00
CA LYS A 68 14.17 -11.32 0.76
C LYS A 68 13.43 -11.84 2.01
N ALA A 69 14.06 -11.80 3.18
CA ALA A 69 13.44 -12.26 4.42
C ALA A 69 12.17 -11.47 4.77
N VAL A 70 12.17 -10.16 4.52
CA VAL A 70 10.99 -9.31 4.70
C VAL A 70 9.88 -9.66 3.72
N ASP A 71 10.20 -9.88 2.44
CA ASP A 71 9.25 -10.28 1.40
C ASP A 71 8.60 -11.65 1.72
N ASP A 72 9.43 -12.62 2.13
CA ASP A 72 8.98 -13.95 2.55
C ASP A 72 8.01 -13.85 3.73
N LYS A 73 8.34 -13.04 4.75
CA LYS A 73 7.48 -12.82 5.93
C LYS A 73 6.15 -12.13 5.57
N MET A 74 6.16 -11.19 4.63
CA MET A 74 4.92 -10.52 4.17
C MET A 74 3.99 -11.50 3.47
N LYS A 75 4.53 -12.37 2.61
CA LYS A 75 3.76 -13.39 1.89
C LYS A 75 3.23 -14.47 2.82
N GLU A 76 4.00 -14.84 3.84
CA GLU A 76 3.56 -15.78 4.87
C GLU A 76 2.38 -15.22 5.68
N GLU A 77 2.48 -13.98 6.17
CA GLU A 77 1.36 -13.35 6.88
C GLU A 77 0.13 -13.16 6.00
N ARG A 78 0.31 -12.79 4.73
CA ARG A 78 -0.79 -12.73 3.75
C ARG A 78 -1.49 -14.08 3.62
N ARG A 79 -0.74 -15.17 3.46
CA ARG A 79 -1.30 -16.53 3.37
C ARG A 79 -2.05 -16.91 4.65
N ARG A 80 -1.44 -16.66 5.82
CA ARG A 80 -2.03 -16.95 7.13
C ARG A 80 -3.38 -16.25 7.33
N ARG A 81 -3.51 -14.99 6.89
CA ARG A 81 -4.78 -14.24 7.00
C ARG A 81 -5.83 -14.71 5.99
N ASN A 82 -5.42 -15.03 4.77
CA ASN A 82 -6.31 -15.65 3.78
C ASN A 82 -6.90 -16.98 4.28
N ASP A 83 -6.06 -17.83 4.88
CA ASP A 83 -6.48 -19.14 5.41
C ASP A 83 -7.43 -19.01 6.62
N SER A 84 -7.37 -17.88 7.34
CA SER A 84 -8.27 -17.59 8.47
C SER A 84 -9.67 -17.10 8.07
N GLY A 85 -9.97 -16.98 6.77
CA GLY A 85 -11.29 -16.59 6.26
C GLY A 85 -11.59 -15.10 6.37
N GLU A 86 -10.57 -14.25 6.51
CA GLU A 86 -10.74 -12.80 6.48
C GLU A 86 -11.12 -12.36 5.06
N THR A 87 -12.34 -11.83 4.88
CA THR A 87 -12.91 -11.50 3.56
C THR A 87 -12.08 -10.48 2.77
N THR A 88 -11.30 -9.65 3.46
CA THR A 88 -10.39 -8.66 2.87
C THR A 88 -9.13 -8.54 3.71
N VAL A 89 -8.01 -9.09 3.22
CA VAL A 89 -6.72 -8.94 3.89
C VAL A 89 -6.21 -7.50 3.72
N ASP A 90 -6.12 -6.76 4.82
CA ASP A 90 -5.46 -5.45 4.84
C ASP A 90 -3.93 -5.63 4.78
N GLU A 91 -3.41 -5.56 3.56
CA GLU A 91 -1.98 -5.70 3.28
C GLU A 91 -1.13 -4.53 3.79
N GLU A 92 -1.72 -3.34 3.90
CA GLU A 92 -1.02 -2.18 4.48
C GLU A 92 -0.75 -2.42 5.96
N ASP A 93 -1.70 -3.03 6.66
CA ASP A 93 -1.51 -3.44 8.06
C ASP A 93 -0.49 -4.57 8.21
N ILE A 94 -0.43 -5.54 7.29
CA ILE A 94 0.64 -6.56 7.27
C ILE A 94 2.01 -5.89 7.13
N MET A 95 2.17 -5.04 6.12
CA MET A 95 3.43 -4.37 5.85
C MET A 95 3.83 -3.45 7.00
N GLY A 96 2.88 -2.71 7.57
CA GLY A 96 3.10 -1.86 8.74
C GLY A 96 3.53 -2.64 9.98
N ASN A 97 3.00 -3.84 10.19
CA ASN A 97 3.40 -4.69 11.31
C ASN A 97 4.81 -5.29 11.11
N ILE A 98 5.18 -5.65 9.88
CA ILE A 98 6.49 -6.27 9.59
C ILE A 98 7.62 -5.24 9.54
N LEU A 99 7.41 -4.13 8.83
CA LEU A 99 8.42 -3.10 8.65
C LEU A 99 8.52 -2.15 9.86
N GLY A 100 7.47 -2.13 10.67
CA GLY A 100 7.26 -1.23 11.80
C GLY A 100 6.46 0.02 11.42
N LYS A 101 5.70 0.54 12.38
CA LYS A 101 4.94 1.80 12.27
C LYS A 101 5.81 2.96 12.78
N LYS A 102 6.12 3.95 11.93
CA LYS A 102 6.76 5.21 12.36
C LYS A 102 5.67 6.24 12.59
N ALA A 103 5.78 7.05 13.65
CA ALA A 103 4.84 8.13 13.91
C ALA A 103 4.75 9.05 12.69
N GLY A 104 3.58 9.05 12.05
CA GLY A 104 3.31 9.82 10.85
C GLY A 104 3.92 9.29 9.55
N TYR A 105 4.45 8.06 9.41
CA TYR A 105 4.93 7.54 8.11
C TYR A 105 4.78 6.02 7.96
N ALA A 106 4.31 5.55 6.80
CA ALA A 106 4.21 4.12 6.48
C ALA A 106 5.54 3.68 5.88
N LYS A 107 6.17 2.71 6.53
CA LYS A 107 7.49 2.22 6.13
C LYS A 107 7.36 1.28 4.93
N GLY A 108 8.32 1.36 4.00
CA GLY A 108 8.46 0.47 2.83
C GLY A 108 7.67 0.83 1.57
N LEU A 109 6.54 1.53 1.70
CA LEU A 109 5.73 1.93 0.55
C LEU A 109 5.99 3.36 0.07
N GLY A 110 6.72 4.16 0.85
CA GLY A 110 6.93 5.57 0.53
C GLY A 110 5.66 6.41 0.54
N TYR A 111 4.53 5.88 1.01
CA TYR A 111 3.37 6.70 1.33
C TYR A 111 3.84 7.78 2.31
N GLY A 112 3.46 9.03 2.03
CA GLY A 112 3.78 10.18 2.86
C GLY A 112 3.20 10.06 4.27
N VAL A 113 2.79 11.19 4.83
CA VAL A 113 2.34 11.18 6.23
C VAL A 113 1.18 10.19 6.40
N VAL A 114 1.34 9.14 7.24
CA VAL A 114 0.22 8.27 7.59
C VAL A 114 -0.74 9.11 8.42
N PRO A 115 -1.95 9.42 7.91
CA PRO A 115 -2.89 10.21 8.68
C PRO A 115 -3.18 9.46 9.97
N SER A 116 -3.13 10.17 11.10
CA SER A 116 -3.57 9.62 12.39
C SER A 116 -4.94 8.96 12.23
N LYS A 117 -5.24 7.91 13.01
CA LYS A 117 -6.58 7.30 13.02
C LYS A 117 -7.70 8.35 13.23
N ALA A 118 -7.39 9.45 13.92
CA ALA A 118 -8.29 10.59 14.07
C ALA A 118 -8.61 11.32 12.75
N SER A 119 -7.69 11.34 11.78
CA SER A 119 -7.90 11.92 10.45
C SER A 119 -8.70 11.00 9.54
N ARG A 120 -8.60 9.67 9.70
CA ARG A 120 -9.49 8.71 9.02
C ARG A 120 -10.95 8.81 9.50
N ASN A 121 -11.16 9.38 10.69
CA ASN A 121 -12.49 9.70 11.23
C ASN A 121 -13.06 11.04 10.75
N SER A 122 -12.42 11.71 9.78
CA SER A 122 -13.07 12.81 9.05
C SER A 122 -14.10 12.27 8.04
N GLN A 123 -14.94 11.35 8.50
CA GLN A 123 -16.26 11.15 7.92
C GLN A 123 -17.02 12.44 8.26
N SER A 124 -17.00 13.40 7.34
CA SER A 124 -17.91 14.53 7.35
C SER A 124 -19.31 14.05 7.75
N LEU A 125 -20.05 14.81 8.55
CA LEU A 125 -21.43 14.49 8.94
C LEU A 125 -22.31 14.12 7.72
N VAL A 126 -21.98 14.66 6.54
CA VAL A 126 -22.58 14.36 5.24
C VAL A 126 -22.32 12.91 4.77
N ASN A 127 -21.17 12.33 5.06
CA ASN A 127 -20.85 10.94 4.70
C ASN A 127 -21.62 9.96 5.58
N THR A 128 -21.85 10.27 6.85
CA THR A 128 -22.67 9.45 7.75
C THR A 128 -24.14 9.45 7.33
N SER A 129 -24.73 10.61 7.00
CA SER A 129 -26.11 10.66 6.52
C SER A 129 -26.27 9.92 5.19
N LEU A 130 -25.32 10.09 4.26
CA LEU A 130 -25.32 9.37 2.99
C LEU A 130 -25.20 7.85 3.17
N LEU A 131 -24.39 7.39 4.13
CA LEU A 131 -24.26 5.97 4.45
C LEU A 131 -25.55 5.38 5.04
N GLU A 132 -26.26 6.13 5.89
CA GLU A 132 -27.56 5.72 6.40
C GLU A 132 -28.62 5.65 5.31
N GLU A 133 -28.66 6.65 4.42
CA GLU A 133 -29.55 6.64 3.26
C GLU A 133 -29.28 5.45 2.35
N LEU A 134 -28.01 5.17 2.01
CA LEU A 134 -27.65 4.00 1.20
C LEU A 134 -28.05 2.68 1.86
N LYS A 135 -27.91 2.59 3.19
CA LYS A 135 -28.33 1.42 3.96
C LYS A 135 -29.84 1.24 3.92
N GLN A 136 -30.59 2.34 3.98
CA GLN A 136 -32.05 2.33 3.87
C GLN A 136 -32.51 1.92 2.47
N TYR A 137 -31.99 2.55 1.42
CA TYR A 137 -32.30 2.19 0.02
C TYR A 137 -32.02 0.70 -0.28
N LYS A 138 -30.90 0.18 0.23
CA LYS A 138 -30.57 -1.24 0.06
C LYS A 138 -31.59 -2.16 0.72
N LYS A 139 -32.06 -1.80 1.92
CA LYS A 139 -33.08 -2.56 2.66
C LYS A 139 -34.42 -2.54 1.93
N ASP A 140 -34.81 -1.39 1.39
CA ASP A 140 -36.08 -1.24 0.67
C ASP A 140 -36.07 -2.00 -0.65
N LEU A 141 -34.95 -1.96 -1.39
CA LEU A 141 -34.75 -2.80 -2.59
C LEU A 141 -34.85 -4.29 -2.28
N GLN A 142 -34.28 -4.72 -1.14
CA GLN A 142 -34.32 -6.11 -0.75
C GLN A 142 -35.74 -6.56 -0.41
N ASN A 143 -36.48 -5.76 0.36
CA ASN A 143 -37.90 -5.99 0.62
C ASN A 143 -38.74 -6.04 -0.66
N ALA A 144 -38.50 -5.12 -1.61
CA ALA A 144 -39.22 -5.11 -2.88
C ALA A 144 -38.93 -6.37 -3.72
N ASN A 145 -37.67 -6.82 -3.71
CA ASN A 145 -37.26 -8.04 -4.42
C ASN A 145 -37.88 -9.29 -3.78
N ASP A 146 -37.94 -9.36 -2.45
CA ASP A 146 -38.59 -10.45 -1.73
C ASP A 146 -40.10 -10.48 -1.97
N GLN A 147 -40.73 -9.29 -2.07
CA GLN A 147 -42.14 -9.17 -2.44
C GLN A 147 -42.41 -9.65 -3.88
N LEU A 148 -41.57 -9.26 -4.86
CA LEU A 148 -41.68 -9.73 -6.25
C LEU A 148 -41.57 -11.26 -6.34
N LYS A 149 -40.56 -11.85 -5.70
CA LYS A 149 -40.43 -13.32 -5.63
C LYS A 149 -41.65 -13.99 -5.02
N SER A 150 -42.24 -13.38 -3.99
CA SER A 150 -43.45 -13.92 -3.35
C SER A 150 -44.72 -13.77 -4.22
N GLN A 151 -44.73 -12.83 -5.18
CA GLN A 151 -45.79 -12.67 -6.16
C GLN A 151 -45.63 -13.65 -7.33
N GLU A 152 -44.39 -13.83 -7.81
CA GLU A 152 -44.06 -14.83 -8.83
C GLU A 152 -44.36 -16.26 -8.35
N ALA A 153 -44.14 -16.56 -7.07
CA ALA A 153 -44.47 -17.86 -6.48
C ALA A 153 -45.98 -18.12 -6.28
N LYS A 154 -46.84 -17.11 -6.51
CA LYS A 154 -48.31 -17.21 -6.38
C LYS A 154 -49.03 -17.25 -7.73
N LEU A 155 -48.30 -17.08 -8.83
CA LEU A 155 -48.74 -17.31 -10.21
C LEU A 155 -48.44 -18.77 -10.62
#